data_AF-A0A1I3M0K1-F1
#
_entry.id   AF-A0A1I3M0K1-F1
#
_cell.length_a   1.000
_cell.length_b   1.000
_cell.length_c   1.000
_cell.angle_alpha   90.00
_cell.angle_beta   90.00
_cell.angle_gamma   90.00
#
_symmetry.space_group_name_H-M   'P 1'
#
loop_
_entity.id
_entity.type
_entity.pdbx_description
1 polymer ?
#
loop_
_entity_poly.entity_id
_entity_poly.type
_entity_poly.pdbx_seq_one_letter_code
_entity_poly.pdbx_strand_id
1 'polypeptide(L)'
;MKHLMIALALTATPAAAQDTDSLMEQGLRLFMDGLMQEMEPALRDLQDLAQDAKPLLDELQKNLGEVVEDLDAYHAPEILPNGDILIRRKQPLEPDLPGGVEPNPDGSIDL
;
A
#
# COMPACT_ATOMS: atom_id res chain seq x y z
N MET A 1 12.37 67.05 17.89
CA MET A 1 13.41 65.99 17.82
C MET A 1 13.05 64.71 18.56
N LYS A 2 12.43 64.75 19.76
CA LYS A 2 12.16 63.56 20.60
C LYS A 2 11.02 62.64 20.07
N HIS A 3 10.06 63.18 19.33
CA HIS A 3 8.96 62.42 18.74
C HIS A 3 9.34 61.65 17.47
N LEU A 4 10.43 62.05 16.80
CA LEU A 4 10.90 61.41 15.57
C LEU A 4 11.50 60.02 15.84
N MET A 5 12.11 59.84 17.02
CA MET A 5 12.70 58.56 17.44
C MET A 5 11.66 57.50 17.84
N ILE A 6 10.49 57.91 18.35
CA ILE A 6 9.41 57.00 18.75
C ILE A 6 8.68 56.45 17.52
N ALA A 7 8.52 57.27 16.47
CA ALA A 7 7.89 56.85 15.22
C ALA A 7 8.73 55.81 14.46
N LEU A 8 10.07 55.87 14.54
CA LEU A 8 10.97 54.94 13.84
C LEU A 8 11.02 53.55 14.49
N ALA A 9 10.80 53.46 15.81
CA ALA A 9 10.75 52.19 16.54
C ALA A 9 9.44 51.41 16.26
N LEU A 10 8.33 52.12 15.97
CA LEU A 10 7.02 51.50 15.72
C LEU A 10 6.89 50.93 14.30
N THR A 11 7.75 51.37 13.37
CA THR A 11 7.81 50.84 11.98
C THR A 11 8.75 49.65 11.82
N ALA A 12 9.55 49.31 12.84
CA ALA A 12 10.47 48.16 12.82
C ALA A 12 9.79 46.82 13.13
N THR A 13 8.61 46.85 13.74
CA THR A 13 7.82 45.67 14.13
C THR A 13 7.35 44.77 12.98
N PRO A 14 6.83 45.28 11.85
CA PRO A 14 6.39 44.40 10.75
C PRO A 14 7.58 43.75 9.99
N ALA A 15 8.75 44.40 9.95
CA ALA A 15 9.94 43.83 9.32
C ALA A 15 10.54 42.68 10.15
N ALA A 16 10.52 42.79 11.48
CA ALA A 16 10.99 41.74 12.38
C ALA A 16 10.10 40.49 12.37
N ALA A 17 8.80 40.63 12.07
CA ALA A 17 7.85 39.51 11.98
C ALA A 17 8.12 38.59 10.75
N GLN A 18 8.64 39.16 9.65
CA GLN A 18 8.98 38.37 8.46
C GLN A 18 10.24 37.52 8.68
N ASP A 19 11.22 38.02 9.43
CA ASP A 19 12.40 37.24 9.81
C ASP A 19 12.07 36.15 10.84
N THR A 20 11.12 36.38 11.75
CA THR A 20 10.74 35.37 12.76
C THR A 20 10.12 34.11 12.16
N ASP A 21 9.32 34.21 11.10
CA ASP A 21 8.75 33.03 10.43
C ASP A 21 9.87 32.18 9.79
N SER A 22 10.84 32.83 9.14
CA SER A 22 12.00 32.15 8.55
C SER A 22 12.92 31.51 9.60
N LEU A 23 13.07 32.14 10.77
CA LEU A 23 13.87 31.62 11.90
C LEU A 23 13.16 30.46 12.59
N MET A 24 11.83 30.52 12.71
CA MET A 24 11.02 29.44 13.25
C MET A 24 11.01 28.23 12.31
N GLU A 25 10.93 28.44 11.00
CA GLU A 25 11.09 27.40 9.98
C GLU A 25 12.48 26.77 10.06
N GLN A 26 13.54 27.57 10.19
CA GLN A 26 14.91 27.08 10.40
C GLN A 26 15.05 26.27 11.69
N GLY A 27 14.44 26.74 12.79
CA GLY A 27 14.45 26.04 14.07
C GLY A 27 13.73 24.69 14.00
N LEU A 28 12.57 24.64 13.31
CA LEU A 28 11.83 23.41 13.07
C LEU A 28 12.65 22.43 12.22
N ARG A 29 13.34 22.92 11.18
CA ARG A 29 14.22 22.10 10.34
C ARG A 29 15.36 21.50 11.13
N LEU A 30 16.09 22.31 11.91
CA LEU A 30 17.19 21.82 12.76
C LEU A 30 16.69 20.80 13.81
N PHE A 31 15.50 21.01 14.36
CA PHE A 31 14.88 20.07 15.29
C PHE A 31 14.50 18.75 14.61
N MET A 32 13.90 18.80 13.43
CA MET A 32 13.58 17.60 12.63
C MET A 32 14.84 16.85 12.18
N ASP A 33 15.88 17.57 11.77
CA ASP A 33 17.17 16.98 11.39
C ASP A 33 17.81 16.26 12.60
N GLY A 34 17.79 16.89 13.79
CA GLY A 34 18.25 16.26 15.03
C GLY A 34 17.43 15.03 15.41
N LEU A 35 16.10 15.08 15.23
CA LEU A 35 15.22 13.94 15.48
C LEU A 35 15.51 12.78 14.52
N MET A 36 15.68 13.06 13.22
CA MET A 36 16.05 12.04 12.23
C MET A 36 17.42 11.43 12.54
N GLN A 37 18.38 12.23 13.00
CA GLN A 37 19.71 11.76 13.35
C GLN A 37 19.68 10.83 14.58
N GLU A 38 18.84 11.12 15.57
CA GLU A 38 18.62 10.24 16.73
C GLU A 38 17.87 8.95 16.35
N MET A 39 16.97 9.02 15.37
CA MET A 39 16.24 7.85 14.84
C MET A 39 17.06 7.00 13.86
N GLU A 40 18.14 7.53 13.31
CA GLU A 40 19.01 6.87 12.33
C GLU A 40 19.45 5.45 12.75
N PRO A 41 19.87 5.18 14.02
CA PRO A 41 20.19 3.83 14.48
C PRO A 41 18.98 2.89 14.39
N ALA A 42 17.81 3.32 14.87
CA ALA A 42 16.60 2.50 14.83
C ALA A 42 16.12 2.22 13.39
N LEU A 43 16.31 3.18 12.48
CA LEU A 43 16.00 3.00 11.05
C LEU A 43 16.96 2.01 10.38
N ARG A 44 18.25 2.01 10.76
CA ARG A 44 19.22 1.00 10.31
C ARG A 44 18.84 -0.39 10.81
N ASP A 45 18.52 -0.53 12.09
CA ASP A 45 18.11 -1.82 12.66
C ASP A 45 16.84 -2.37 11.97
N LEU A 46 15.87 -1.49 11.67
CA LEU A 46 14.68 -1.83 10.89
C LEU A 46 15.04 -2.26 9.46
N GLN A 47 15.98 -1.57 8.82
CA GLN A 47 16.44 -1.89 7.47
C GLN A 47 17.12 -3.26 7.44
N ASP A 48 17.95 -3.59 8.43
CA ASP A 48 18.60 -4.90 8.54
C ASP A 48 17.57 -6.00 8.74
N LEU A 49 16.60 -5.81 9.66
CA LEU A 49 15.49 -6.73 9.83
C LEU A 49 14.68 -6.92 8.54
N ALA A 50 14.44 -5.83 7.80
CA ALA A 50 13.73 -5.89 6.52
C ALA A 50 14.54 -6.63 5.45
N GLN A 51 15.87 -6.51 5.44
CA GLN A 51 16.73 -7.30 4.55
C GLN A 51 16.66 -8.79 4.88
N ASP A 52 16.68 -9.15 6.16
CA ASP A 52 16.55 -10.53 6.62
C ASP A 52 15.16 -11.11 6.30
N ALA A 53 14.12 -10.30 6.41
CA ALA A 53 12.74 -10.67 6.10
C ALA A 53 12.43 -10.67 4.60
N LYS A 54 13.24 -9.99 3.77
CA LYS A 54 13.04 -9.86 2.33
C LYS A 54 12.77 -11.20 1.62
N PRO A 55 13.57 -12.27 1.77
CA PRO A 55 13.29 -13.54 1.09
C PRO A 55 11.93 -14.14 1.46
N LEU A 56 11.50 -13.99 2.72
CA LEU A 56 10.17 -14.45 3.16
C LEU A 56 9.06 -13.61 2.55
N LEU A 57 9.25 -12.29 2.45
CA LEU A 57 8.31 -11.39 1.80
C LEU A 57 8.21 -11.64 0.29
N ASP A 58 9.34 -11.92 -0.38
CA ASP A 58 9.38 -12.28 -1.80
C ASP A 58 8.63 -13.60 -2.05
N GLU A 59 8.83 -14.61 -1.19
CA GLU A 59 8.11 -15.89 -1.26
C GLU A 59 6.61 -15.71 -0.99
N LEU A 60 6.25 -14.92 0.03
CA LEU A 60 4.86 -14.59 0.33
C LEU A 60 4.20 -13.86 -0.85
N GLN A 61 4.87 -12.87 -1.43
CA GLN A 61 4.36 -12.13 -2.59
C GLN A 61 4.15 -13.07 -3.78
N LYS A 62 5.09 -13.99 -4.04
CA LYS A 62 4.94 -14.97 -5.12
C LYS A 62 3.74 -15.89 -4.88
N ASN A 63 3.63 -16.47 -3.69
CA ASN A 63 2.54 -17.37 -3.34
C ASN A 63 1.17 -16.65 -3.35
N LEU A 64 1.12 -15.41 -2.86
CA LEU A 64 -0.10 -14.60 -2.94
C LEU A 64 -0.40 -14.16 -4.38
N GLY A 65 0.61 -13.90 -5.20
CA GLY A 65 0.46 -13.59 -6.63
C GLY A 65 -0.25 -14.72 -7.37
N GLU A 66 0.23 -15.96 -7.19
CA GLU A 66 -0.40 -17.15 -7.78
C GLU A 66 -1.87 -17.32 -7.33
N VAL A 67 -2.16 -17.13 -6.04
CA VAL A 67 -3.53 -17.19 -5.52
C VAL A 67 -4.40 -16.06 -6.08
N VAL A 68 -3.87 -14.85 -6.19
CA VAL A 68 -4.63 -13.68 -6.71
C VAL A 68 -4.90 -13.83 -8.21
N GLU A 69 -3.95 -14.37 -8.98
CA GLU A 69 -4.15 -14.70 -10.39
C GLU A 69 -5.29 -15.71 -10.57
N ASP A 70 -5.34 -16.75 -9.73
CA ASP A 70 -6.45 -17.72 -9.73
C ASP A 70 -7.79 -17.07 -9.36
N LEU A 71 -7.79 -16.14 -8.40
CA LEU A 71 -9.01 -15.43 -8.00
C LEU A 71 -9.51 -14.45 -9.06
N ASP A 72 -8.65 -13.92 -9.93
CA ASP A 72 -9.08 -13.07 -11.05
C ASP A 72 -9.99 -13.82 -12.04
N ALA A 73 -9.91 -15.15 -12.10
CA ALA A 73 -10.84 -15.95 -12.89
C ALA A 73 -12.29 -15.95 -12.34
N TYR A 74 -12.53 -15.35 -11.17
CA TYR A 74 -13.82 -15.37 -10.49
C TYR A 74 -14.40 -13.97 -10.25
N HIS A 75 -15.72 -13.90 -10.11
CA HIS A 75 -16.45 -12.73 -9.64
C HIS A 75 -16.38 -12.61 -8.11
N ALA A 76 -16.78 -11.44 -7.59
CA ALA A 76 -16.89 -11.22 -6.17
C ALA A 76 -17.86 -12.24 -5.51
N PRO A 77 -17.62 -12.64 -4.24
CA PRO A 77 -18.48 -13.59 -3.54
C PRO A 77 -19.91 -13.06 -3.33
N GLU A 78 -20.91 -13.91 -3.54
CA GLU A 78 -22.33 -13.65 -3.30
C GLU A 78 -22.82 -14.49 -2.10
N ILE A 79 -23.40 -13.85 -1.09
CA ILE A 79 -23.97 -14.55 0.08
C ILE A 79 -25.40 -14.96 -0.25
N LEU A 80 -25.69 -16.25 -0.18
CA LEU A 80 -27.00 -16.83 -0.46
C LEU A 80 -27.93 -16.77 0.77
N PRO A 81 -29.26 -16.87 0.59
CA PRO A 81 -30.22 -16.81 1.70
C PRO A 81 -30.07 -17.90 2.77
N ASN A 82 -29.42 -19.02 2.43
CA ASN A 82 -29.10 -20.10 3.35
C ASN A 82 -27.79 -19.87 4.14
N GLY A 83 -27.04 -18.80 3.82
CA GLY A 83 -25.77 -18.45 4.45
C GLY A 83 -24.53 -18.98 3.70
N ASP A 84 -24.70 -19.72 2.61
CA ASP A 84 -23.59 -20.18 1.79
C ASP A 84 -23.00 -19.04 0.94
N ILE A 85 -21.74 -19.18 0.56
CA ILE A 85 -21.04 -18.23 -0.31
C ILE A 85 -20.87 -18.84 -1.70
N LEU A 86 -21.41 -18.18 -2.73
CA LEU A 86 -21.23 -18.55 -4.13
C LEU A 86 -20.16 -17.65 -4.77
N ILE A 87 -19.11 -18.28 -5.32
CA ILE A 87 -18.07 -17.58 -6.09
C ILE A 87 -18.15 -18.07 -7.54
N ARG A 88 -18.67 -17.22 -8.44
CA ARG A 88 -18.89 -17.59 -9.85
C ARG A 88 -17.63 -17.35 -10.67
N ARG A 89 -17.27 -18.27 -11.56
CA ARG A 89 -16.19 -18.03 -12.55
C ARG A 89 -16.64 -17.05 -13.62
N LYS A 90 -15.74 -16.16 -14.05
CA LYS A 90 -15.92 -15.23 -15.17
C LYS A 90 -15.95 -15.96 -16.51
N GLN A 91 -15.10 -16.98 -16.65
CA GLN A 91 -15.03 -17.83 -17.84
C GLN A 91 -15.40 -19.27 -17.47
N PRO A 92 -16.29 -19.93 -18.24
CA PRO A 92 -16.57 -21.34 -18.08
C PRO A 92 -15.28 -22.16 -18.29
N LEU A 93 -15.02 -23.18 -17.47
CA LEU A 93 -14.05 -24.20 -17.89
C LEU A 93 -14.63 -24.94 -19.09
N GLU A 94 -13.79 -25.19 -20.08
CA GLU A 94 -14.05 -26.28 -21.01
C GLU A 94 -14.09 -27.59 -20.21
N PRO A 95 -15.13 -28.42 -20.38
CA PRO A 95 -15.19 -29.71 -19.70
C PRO A 95 -13.98 -30.55 -20.13
N ASP A 96 -13.05 -30.81 -19.20
CA ASP A 96 -12.09 -31.89 -19.37
C ASP A 96 -12.88 -33.19 -19.16
N LEU A 97 -13.46 -33.72 -20.24
CA LEU A 97 -14.10 -35.02 -20.26
C LEU A 97 -12.97 -36.05 -20.48
N PRO A 98 -12.48 -36.76 -19.43
CA PRO A 98 -11.59 -37.89 -19.65
C PRO A 98 -12.42 -38.97 -20.36
N GLY A 99 -12.26 -39.05 -21.68
CA GLY A 99 -13.07 -39.91 -22.53
C GLY A 99 -14.46 -39.33 -22.74
N GLY A 100 -14.63 -38.55 -23.82
CA GLY A 100 -15.95 -38.50 -24.44
C GLY A 100 -16.37 -39.94 -24.72
N VAL A 101 -17.45 -40.41 -24.10
CA VAL A 101 -18.00 -41.70 -24.48
C VAL A 101 -18.54 -41.50 -25.88
N GLU A 102 -17.74 -41.85 -26.88
CA GLU A 102 -18.19 -41.87 -28.25
C GLU A 102 -19.26 -42.95 -28.34
N PRO A 103 -20.50 -42.60 -28.70
CA PRO A 103 -21.53 -43.61 -28.87
C PRO A 103 -21.08 -44.57 -29.95
N ASN A 104 -21.28 -45.85 -29.70
CA ASN A 104 -21.08 -46.90 -30.69
C ASN A 104 -21.90 -46.58 -31.95
N PRO A 105 -21.57 -47.16 -33.12
CA PRO A 105 -22.31 -46.91 -34.37
C PRO A 105 -23.82 -47.21 -34.31
N ASP A 106 -24.26 -47.95 -33.28
CA ASP A 106 -25.65 -48.27 -32.98
C ASP A 106 -26.30 -47.34 -31.92
N GLY A 107 -25.56 -46.33 -31.43
CA GLY A 107 -26.01 -45.39 -30.42
C GLY A 107 -25.90 -45.87 -28.97
N SER A 108 -25.28 -47.03 -28.72
CA SER A 108 -25.04 -47.51 -27.35
C SER A 108 -23.80 -46.83 -26.71
N ILE A 109 -23.82 -46.69 -25.39
CA ILE A 109 -22.71 -46.16 -24.57
C ILE A 109 -22.20 -47.35 -23.76
N ASP A 110 -20.93 -47.72 -23.96
CA ASP A 110 -20.27 -48.72 -23.10
C ASP A 110 -19.97 -48.08 -21.73
N LEU A 111 -20.65 -48.59 -20.71
CA LEU A 111 -20.55 -48.16 -19.30
C LEU A 111 -19.60 -49.07 -18.51
#